data_AF-A0A1T1DL77-F1
#
_entry.id   AF-A0A1T1DL77-F1
#
_cell.length_a   1.000
_cell.length_b   1.000
_cell.length_c   1.000
_cell.angle_alpha   90.00
_cell.angle_beta   90.00
_cell.angle_gamma   90.00
#
_symmetry.space_group_name_H-M   'P 1'
#
loop_
_entity.id
_entity.type
_entity.pdbx_description
1 polymer ?
#
loop_
_entity_poly.entity_id
_entity_poly.type
_entity_poly.pdbx_seq_one_letter_code
_entity_poly.pdbx_strand_id
1 'polypeptide(L)'
;MKIMNLQKIGTLIFLCFLSQLKAEEKGHYHNLNKALQNPMDVRTLDLSKNQLTTLPKEIRKLQKLEKLYLKNNQFTTFPKEIGKLQKLNTLNLDNIPALKSQEKKIQKLLPKASIYFIEITKE
;
A
#
# COMPACT_ATOMS: atom_id res chain seq x y z
N MET A 1 -22.05 -5.08 41.94
CA MET A 1 -21.04 -4.86 40.87
C MET A 1 -20.65 -6.23 40.32
N LYS A 2 -21.07 -6.60 39.09
CA LYS A 2 -20.82 -7.93 38.51
C LYS A 2 -19.33 -8.04 38.19
N ILE A 3 -18.61 -8.92 38.88
CA ILE A 3 -17.21 -9.22 38.62
C ILE A 3 -17.14 -9.81 37.21
N MET A 4 -16.57 -9.09 36.24
CA MET A 4 -16.33 -9.64 34.91
C MET A 4 -15.31 -10.77 35.04
N ASN A 5 -15.73 -11.98 34.65
CA ASN A 5 -14.90 -13.18 34.69
C ASN A 5 -13.62 -12.96 33.87
N LEU A 6 -12.46 -13.21 34.49
CA LEU A 6 -11.11 -13.10 33.90
C LEU A 6 -10.97 -13.90 32.59
N GLN A 7 -11.76 -14.97 32.43
CA GLN A 7 -11.84 -15.76 31.18
C GLN A 7 -12.43 -14.97 30.00
N LYS A 8 -13.34 -14.00 30.24
CA LYS A 8 -13.94 -13.15 29.20
C LYS A 8 -12.97 -12.07 28.70
N ILE A 9 -12.13 -11.55 29.59
CA ILE A 9 -11.08 -10.57 29.26
C ILE A 9 -9.98 -11.26 28.46
N GLY A 10 -9.58 -12.48 28.87
CA GLY A 10 -8.61 -13.30 28.13
C GLY A 10 -9.10 -13.69 26.73
N THR A 11 -10.37 -14.09 26.57
CA THR A 11 -10.93 -14.39 25.24
C THR A 11 -11.08 -13.14 24.37
N LEU A 12 -11.43 -11.98 24.93
CA LEU A 12 -11.53 -10.72 24.18
C LEU A 12 -10.15 -10.21 23.72
N ILE A 13 -9.11 -10.34 24.55
CA ILE A 13 -7.73 -10.01 24.20
C ILE A 13 -7.20 -11.00 23.15
N PHE A 14 -7.48 -12.30 23.29
CA PHE A 14 -7.11 -13.32 22.30
C PHE A 14 -7.81 -13.09 20.95
N LEU A 15 -9.10 -12.74 20.95
CA LEU A 15 -9.84 -12.35 19.74
C LEU A 15 -9.36 -11.00 19.15
N CYS A 16 -8.95 -10.05 19.98
CA CYS A 16 -8.29 -8.81 19.51
C CYS A 16 -6.91 -9.08 18.91
N PHE A 17 -6.17 -10.05 19.46
CA PHE A 17 -4.93 -10.53 18.83
C PHE A 17 -5.22 -11.29 17.54
N LEU A 18 -6.35 -12.01 17.42
CA LEU A 18 -6.77 -12.67 16.18
C LEU A 18 -7.28 -11.68 15.11
N SER A 19 -7.86 -10.54 15.49
CA SER A 19 -8.16 -9.47 14.53
C SER A 19 -6.90 -8.72 14.07
N GLN A 20 -5.84 -8.67 14.89
CA GLN A 20 -4.49 -8.19 14.53
C GLN A 20 -3.68 -9.24 13.74
N LEU A 21 -3.91 -10.53 14.00
CA LEU A 21 -3.54 -11.70 13.20
C LEU A 21 -4.60 -11.93 12.10
N LYS A 22 -4.97 -10.87 11.38
CA LYS A 22 -5.62 -11.06 10.09
C LYS A 22 -4.59 -11.80 9.25
N ALA A 23 -4.87 -13.07 8.93
CA ALA A 23 -3.98 -13.97 8.20
C ALA A 23 -3.13 -13.17 7.20
N GLU A 24 -1.80 -13.20 7.35
CA GLU A 24 -0.91 -12.65 6.35
C GLU A 24 -1.15 -13.46 5.08
N GLU A 25 -2.06 -12.98 4.23
CA GLU A 25 -2.24 -13.52 2.89
C GLU A 25 -0.88 -13.39 2.22
N LYS A 26 -0.18 -14.51 2.06
CA LYS A 26 1.21 -14.56 1.62
C LYS A 26 1.43 -13.59 0.46
N GLY A 27 2.35 -12.66 0.64
CA GLY A 27 2.67 -11.64 -0.36
C GLY A 27 1.84 -10.35 -0.32
N HIS A 28 0.93 -10.18 0.63
CA HIS A 28 0.15 -8.94 0.83
C HIS A 28 0.67 -8.17 2.04
N TYR A 29 1.14 -6.95 1.82
CA TYR A 29 1.76 -6.12 2.84
C TYR A 29 1.07 -4.76 2.92
N HIS A 30 0.97 -4.22 4.13
CA HIS A 30 0.42 -2.87 4.38
C HIS A 30 1.47 -1.93 4.99
N ASN A 31 2.73 -2.37 5.04
CA ASN A 31 3.83 -1.66 5.68
C ASN A 31 5.08 -1.86 4.84
N LEU A 32 5.68 -0.75 4.39
CA LEU A 32 6.84 -0.77 3.52
C LEU A 32 8.06 -1.42 4.19
N ASN A 33 8.29 -1.20 5.49
CA ASN A 33 9.42 -1.80 6.19
C ASN A 33 9.31 -3.32 6.24
N LYS A 34 8.12 -3.87 6.54
CA LYS A 34 7.88 -5.32 6.49
C LYS A 34 8.02 -5.89 5.08
N ALA A 35 7.54 -5.17 4.07
CA ALA A 35 7.67 -5.56 2.67
C ALA A 35 9.15 -5.60 2.25
N LEU A 36 9.96 -4.63 2.67
CA LEU A 36 11.39 -4.56 2.37
C LEU A 36 12.23 -5.62 3.09
N GLN A 37 11.75 -6.17 4.21
CA GLN A 37 12.36 -7.34 4.86
C GLN A 37 12.13 -8.64 4.08
N ASN A 38 11.07 -8.72 3.27
CA ASN A 38 10.67 -9.92 2.53
C ASN A 38 10.46 -9.64 1.02
N PRO A 39 11.44 -9.03 0.33
CA PRO A 39 11.25 -8.46 -1.00
C PRO A 39 10.89 -9.50 -2.08
N MET A 40 11.20 -10.77 -1.84
CA MET A 40 10.92 -11.88 -2.75
C MET A 40 9.50 -12.44 -2.64
N ASP A 41 8.76 -12.05 -1.60
CA ASP A 41 7.41 -12.56 -1.31
C ASP A 41 6.33 -11.54 -1.64
N VAL A 42 6.65 -10.24 -1.61
CA VAL A 42 5.68 -9.18 -1.89
C VAL A 42 5.10 -9.30 -3.30
N ARG A 43 3.77 -9.36 -3.38
CA ARG A 43 2.95 -9.30 -4.61
C ARG A 43 2.04 -8.09 -4.59
N THR A 44 1.50 -7.78 -3.41
CA THR A 44 0.62 -6.63 -3.18
C THR A 44 1.18 -5.80 -2.04
N LEU A 45 1.28 -4.49 -2.26
CA LEU A 45 1.67 -3.53 -1.24
C LEU A 45 0.64 -2.41 -1.21
N ASP A 46 -0.09 -2.31 -0.11
CA ASP A 46 -1.03 -1.22 0.15
C ASP A 46 -0.44 -0.22 1.14
N LEU A 47 -0.13 0.97 0.64
CA LEU A 47 0.35 2.10 1.44
C LEU A 47 -0.66 3.25 1.43
N SER A 48 -1.91 2.99 1.11
CA SER A 48 -2.96 4.01 1.07
C SER A 48 -3.14 4.67 2.43
N LYS A 49 -3.51 5.97 2.44
CA LYS A 49 -3.82 6.75 3.65
C LYS A 49 -2.67 6.90 4.66
N ASN A 50 -1.41 6.92 4.21
CA ASN A 50 -0.22 7.03 5.07
C ASN A 50 0.47 8.40 5.02
N GLN A 51 -0.18 9.43 4.48
CA GLN A 51 0.38 10.79 4.37
C GLN A 51 1.75 10.86 3.67
N LEU A 52 2.08 9.88 2.83
CA LEU A 52 3.38 9.77 2.18
C LEU A 52 3.56 10.89 1.15
N THR A 53 4.72 11.52 1.17
CA THR A 53 5.13 12.54 0.18
C THR A 53 6.17 12.01 -0.80
N THR A 54 6.85 10.92 -0.44
CA THR A 54 7.88 10.24 -1.25
C THR A 54 7.94 8.75 -0.90
N LEU A 55 8.71 7.98 -1.68
CA LEU A 55 9.05 6.59 -1.40
C LEU A 55 10.58 6.45 -1.37
N PRO A 56 11.14 5.61 -0.48
CA PRO A 56 12.56 5.35 -0.43
C PRO A 56 13.04 4.61 -1.69
N LYS A 57 14.31 4.80 -2.07
CA LYS A 57 14.92 4.16 -3.26
C LYS A 57 14.87 2.63 -3.17
N GLU A 58 14.83 2.09 -1.96
CA GLU A 58 14.77 0.68 -1.61
C GLU A 58 13.51 0.00 -2.15
N ILE A 59 12.42 0.72 -2.44
CA ILE A 59 11.22 0.11 -3.03
C ILE A 59 11.53 -0.64 -4.33
N ARG A 60 12.57 -0.22 -5.06
CA ARG A 60 13.08 -0.93 -6.25
C ARG A 60 13.53 -2.37 -5.96
N LYS A 61 13.69 -2.79 -4.70
CA LYS A 61 14.02 -4.18 -4.34
C LYS A 61 12.81 -5.11 -4.50
N LEU A 62 11.59 -4.58 -4.51
CA LEU A 62 10.34 -5.35 -4.60
C LEU A 62 10.06 -5.81 -6.04
N GLN A 63 10.99 -6.55 -6.64
CA GLN A 63 10.96 -6.93 -8.07
C GLN A 63 9.82 -7.87 -8.45
N LYS A 64 9.14 -8.47 -7.46
CA LYS A 64 7.95 -9.29 -7.68
C LYS A 64 6.63 -8.57 -7.34
N LEU A 65 6.67 -7.28 -7.00
CA LEU A 65 5.47 -6.50 -6.71
C LEU A 65 4.63 -6.34 -7.99
N GLU A 66 3.36 -6.72 -7.90
CA GLU A 66 2.39 -6.68 -9.00
C GLU A 66 1.39 -5.55 -8.80
N LYS A 67 0.97 -5.30 -7.55
CA LYS A 67 -0.04 -4.31 -7.18
C LYS A 67 0.50 -3.35 -6.13
N LEU A 68 0.47 -2.05 -6.44
CA LEU A 68 0.85 -0.98 -5.51
C LEU A 68 -0.32 0.00 -5.34
N TYR A 69 -0.79 0.14 -4.10
CA TYR A 69 -1.85 1.10 -3.76
C TYR A 69 -1.25 2.25 -2.96
N LEU A 70 -1.38 3.47 -3.49
CA LEU A 70 -0.88 4.71 -2.88
C LEU A 70 -2.00 5.74 -2.66
N LYS A 71 -3.26 5.33 -2.80
CA LYS A 71 -4.44 6.19 -2.70
C LYS A 71 -4.43 7.04 -1.42
N ASN A 72 -4.90 8.29 -1.51
CA ASN A 72 -4.99 9.22 -0.37
C ASN A 72 -3.64 9.48 0.33
N ASN A 73 -2.57 9.66 -0.43
CA ASN A 73 -1.28 10.15 0.09
C ASN A 73 -1.02 11.59 -0.39
N GLN A 74 0.09 12.19 0.02
CA GLN A 74 0.41 13.61 -0.20
C GLN A 74 1.54 13.81 -1.23
N PHE A 75 1.64 12.92 -2.23
CA PHE A 75 2.65 13.05 -3.28
C PHE A 75 2.37 14.28 -4.13
N THR A 76 3.36 15.17 -4.24
CA THR A 76 3.34 16.30 -5.18
C THR A 76 4.01 15.94 -6.51
N THR A 77 4.96 15.01 -6.48
CA THR A 77 5.69 14.53 -7.66
C THR A 77 5.71 13.01 -7.69
N PHE A 78 5.62 12.43 -8.89
CA PHE A 78 5.64 10.99 -9.04
C PHE A 78 7.03 10.39 -8.69
N PRO A 79 7.12 9.42 -7.76
CA PRO A 79 8.39 8.76 -7.44
C PRO A 79 8.89 7.92 -8.62
N LYS A 80 9.97 8.35 -9.27
CA LYS A 80 10.54 7.66 -10.45
C LYS A 80 10.99 6.23 -10.16
N GLU A 81 11.25 5.92 -8.90
CA GLU A 81 11.63 4.61 -8.36
C GLU A 81 10.58 3.54 -8.68
N ILE A 82 9.29 3.90 -8.73
CA ILE A 82 8.18 3.01 -9.11
C ILE A 82 8.41 2.47 -10.54
N GLY A 83 9.02 3.25 -11.43
CA GLY A 83 9.39 2.84 -12.78
C GLY A 83 10.44 1.72 -12.85
N LYS A 84 11.03 1.30 -11.73
CA LYS A 84 11.97 0.17 -11.65
C LYS A 84 11.30 -1.14 -11.20
N LEU A 85 10.00 -1.13 -10.92
CA LEU A 85 9.24 -2.30 -10.51
C LEU A 85 8.81 -3.10 -11.75
N GLN A 86 9.57 -4.13 -12.11
CA GLN A 86 9.44 -4.83 -13.40
C GLN A 86 8.13 -5.59 -13.57
N LYS A 87 7.51 -6.06 -12.47
CA LYS A 87 6.26 -6.83 -12.48
C LYS A 87 5.01 -6.02 -12.15
N LEU A 88 5.16 -4.71 -11.91
CA LEU A 88 4.04 -3.87 -11.53
C LEU A 88 3.05 -3.78 -12.69
N ASN A 89 1.84 -4.28 -12.46
CA ASN A 89 0.74 -4.24 -13.42
C ASN A 89 -0.43 -3.38 -12.93
N THR A 90 -0.51 -3.09 -11.64
CA THR A 90 -1.59 -2.28 -11.06
C THR A 90 -1.01 -1.21 -10.17
N LEU A 91 -1.35 0.05 -10.44
CA LEU A 91 -0.97 1.20 -9.64
C LEU A 91 -2.19 2.07 -9.35
N ASN A 92 -2.57 2.20 -8.08
CA ASN A 92 -3.65 3.09 -7.68
C ASN A 92 -3.08 4.38 -7.08
N LEU A 93 -3.41 5.52 -7.71
CA LEU A 93 -3.02 6.88 -7.33
C LEU A 93 -4.26 7.76 -7.07
N ASP A 94 -5.40 7.15 -6.80
CA ASP A 94 -6.65 7.86 -6.54
C ASP A 94 -6.48 8.88 -5.40
N ASN A 95 -7.16 10.01 -5.53
CA ASN A 95 -7.11 11.11 -4.58
C ASN A 95 -5.69 11.57 -4.25
N ILE A 96 -4.88 11.74 -5.29
CA ILE A 96 -3.58 12.41 -5.24
C ILE A 96 -3.56 13.49 -6.36
N PRO A 97 -4.29 14.61 -6.18
CA PRO A 97 -4.59 15.55 -7.26
C PRO A 97 -3.33 16.11 -7.96
N ALA A 98 -2.26 16.35 -7.20
CA ALA A 98 -1.00 16.87 -7.75
C ALA A 98 -0.34 15.93 -8.78
N LEU A 99 -0.66 14.64 -8.78
CA LEU A 99 -0.15 13.68 -9.75
C LEU A 99 -1.01 13.57 -11.02
N LYS A 100 -2.23 14.12 -11.04
CA LYS A 100 -3.11 14.06 -12.22
C LYS A 100 -2.49 14.73 -13.44
N SER A 101 -1.84 15.88 -13.24
CA SER A 101 -1.10 16.57 -14.31
C SER A 101 0.09 15.78 -14.87
N GLN A 102 0.58 14.78 -14.14
CA GLN A 102 1.72 13.93 -14.51
C GLN A 102 1.28 12.61 -15.18
N GLU A 103 -0.02 12.37 -15.37
CA GLU A 103 -0.57 11.10 -15.85
C GLU A 103 0.11 10.58 -17.13
N LYS A 104 0.26 11.42 -18.17
CA LYS A 104 0.92 11.01 -19.43
C LYS A 104 2.37 10.55 -19.20
N LYS A 105 3.11 11.23 -18.31
CA LYS A 105 4.49 10.86 -17.96
C LYS A 105 4.53 9.52 -17.23
N ILE A 106 3.56 9.29 -16.34
CA ILE A 106 3.45 8.06 -15.55
C ILE A 106 3.08 6.89 -16.46
N GLN A 107 2.12 7.06 -17.37
CA GLN A 107 1.76 6.06 -18.39
C GLN A 107 2.95 5.71 -19.28
N LYS A 108 3.72 6.69 -19.73
CA LYS A 108 4.94 6.43 -20.52
C LYS A 108 6.00 5.66 -19.73
N LEU A 109 6.12 5.91 -18.42
CA LEU A 109 7.07 5.22 -17.56
C LEU A 109 6.64 3.79 -17.23
N LEU A 110 5.33 3.55 -17.15
CA LEU A 110 4.72 2.27 -16.78
C LEU A 110 3.73 1.82 -17.88
N PRO A 111 4.19 1.59 -19.13
CA PRO A 111 3.30 1.41 -20.28
C PRO A 111 2.48 0.12 -20.25
N LYS A 112 2.82 -0.81 -19.34
CA LYS A 112 2.14 -2.10 -19.16
C LYS A 112 1.24 -2.14 -17.93
N ALA A 113 1.24 -1.08 -17.10
CA ALA A 113 0.47 -1.06 -15.87
C ALA A 113 -0.88 -0.37 -16.08
N SER A 114 -1.93 -0.95 -15.50
CA SER A 114 -3.20 -0.27 -15.26
C SER A 114 -3.01 0.75 -14.15
N ILE A 115 -3.22 2.02 -14.47
CA ILE A 115 -3.04 3.15 -13.55
C ILE A 115 -4.41 3.77 -13.25
N TYR A 116 -4.76 3.89 -11.97
CA TYR A 116 -6.01 4.48 -11.51
C TYR A 116 -5.77 5.87 -10.93
N PHE A 117 -6.55 6.84 -11.41
CA PHE A 117 -6.52 8.26 -11.06
C PHE A 117 -7.95 8.80 -10.92
N ILE A 118 -8.62 8.44 -9.84
CA ILE A 118 -9.94 8.97 -9.49
C ILE A 118 -9.76 10.04 -8.43
N GLU A 119 -10.15 11.27 -8.74
CA GLU A 119 -10.33 12.32 -7.75
C GLU A 119 -11.74 12.21 -7.19
N ILE A 120 -11.87 11.93 -5.90
CA ILE A 120 -13.17 12.00 -5.24
C ILE A 120 -13.36 13.46 -4.86
N THR A 121 -14.10 14.22 -5.66
CA THR A 121 -14.61 15.52 -5.25
C THR A 121 -15.53 15.28 -4.06
N LYS A 122 -15.16 15.80 -2.89
CA LYS A 122 -16.11 15.91 -1.79
C LYS A 122 -17.09 17.01 -2.19
N GLU A 123 -18.34 16.63 -2.39
CA GLU A 123 -19.48 17.56 -2.41
C GLU A 123 -19.59 18.30 -1.08
#